data_AF-H4F5N3-F1
#
_entry.id   AF-H4F5N3-F1
#
_cell.length_a   1.000
_cell.length_b   1.000
_cell.length_c   1.000
_cell.angle_alpha   90.00
_cell.angle_beta   90.00
_cell.angle_gamma   90.00
#
_symmetry.space_group_name_H-M   'P 1'
#
loop_
_entity.id
_entity.type
_entity.pdbx_description
1 polymer ?
#
loop_
_entity_poly.entity_id
_entity_poly.type
_entity_poly.pdbx_seq_one_letter_code
_entity_poly.pdbx_strand_id
1 'polypeptide(L)'
;YRSFEAARVKAGLALPVNKDVKGSKEGDKLLRYLDCAVIRHLHENIEDEVRQAKESGSLPLIQPFDTVRGLFVEGENVYPGGGFYEKTHTQIAVRSETNIIGVFRPRNLLTA
;
A
#
# COMPACT_ATOMS: atom_id res chain seq x y z
N TYR A 1 -0.54 11.61 -0.58
CA TYR A 1 0.75 11.99 0.05
C TYR A 1 0.67 13.37 0.71
N ARG A 2 0.55 14.49 -0.02
CA ARG A 2 0.58 15.87 0.57
C ARG A 2 -0.39 16.08 1.74
N SER A 3 -1.63 15.59 1.64
CA SER A 3 -2.61 15.66 2.74
C SER A 3 -2.14 14.88 3.99
N PHE A 4 -1.59 13.67 3.81
CA PHE A 4 -1.03 12.87 4.91
C PHE A 4 0.18 13.55 5.57
N GLU A 5 1.07 14.13 4.76
CA GLU A 5 2.23 14.88 5.25
C GLU A 5 1.80 16.10 6.07
N ALA A 6 0.86 16.90 5.58
CA ALA A 6 0.31 18.03 6.32
C ALA A 6 -0.32 17.61 7.65
N ALA A 7 -1.08 16.50 7.67
CA ALA A 7 -1.68 15.96 8.89
C ALA A 7 -0.62 15.52 9.91
N ARG A 8 0.45 14.85 9.46
CA ARG A 8 1.58 14.42 10.30
C ARG A 8 2.35 15.59 10.89
N VAL A 9 2.66 16.60 10.08
CA VAL A 9 3.32 17.83 10.52
C VAL A 9 2.47 18.54 11.57
N LYS A 10 1.17 18.71 11.31
CA LYS A 10 0.23 19.33 12.26
C LYS A 10 0.16 18.57 13.60
N ALA A 11 0.27 17.24 13.57
CA ALA A 11 0.29 16.39 14.75
C ALA A 11 1.65 16.30 15.45
N GLY A 12 2.72 16.92 14.91
CA GLY A 12 4.07 16.78 15.46
C GLY A 12 4.66 15.38 15.32
N LEU A 13 4.18 14.58 14.36
CA LEU A 13 4.59 13.20 14.15
C LEU A 13 5.52 13.09 12.94
N ALA A 14 6.57 12.27 13.06
CA ALA A 14 7.44 11.94 11.94
C ALA A 14 6.70 11.16 10.85
N LEU A 15 7.17 11.32 9.61
CA LEU A 15 6.74 10.49 8.49
C LEU A 15 7.36 9.09 8.60
N PRO A 16 6.59 8.01 8.38
CA PRO A 16 7.15 6.68 8.17
C PRO A 16 8.07 6.68 6.94
N VAL A 17 9.01 5.75 6.88
CA VAL A 17 9.98 5.63 5.78
C VAL A 17 9.98 4.19 5.28
N ASN A 18 9.96 4.00 3.97
CA ASN A 18 10.10 2.66 3.38
C ASN A 18 11.54 2.17 3.56
N LYS A 19 11.72 0.89 3.90
CA LYS A 19 13.02 0.30 4.23
C LYS A 19 13.28 -0.96 3.41
N ASP A 20 14.54 -1.26 3.19
CA ASP A 20 14.95 -2.57 2.67
C ASP A 20 14.78 -3.65 3.75
N VAL A 21 14.60 -4.90 3.32
CA VAL A 21 14.64 -6.06 4.21
C VAL A 21 16.10 -6.45 4.39
N LYS A 22 16.47 -6.92 5.58
CA LYS A 22 17.84 -7.40 5.82
C LYS A 22 18.16 -8.54 4.83
N GLY A 23 19.22 -8.36 4.04
CA GLY A 23 19.63 -9.33 3.01
C GLY A 23 18.91 -9.17 1.66
N SER A 24 18.04 -8.16 1.50
CA SER A 24 17.58 -7.75 0.16
C SER A 24 18.59 -6.83 -0.51
N LYS A 25 18.46 -6.69 -1.83
CA LYS A 25 19.15 -5.66 -2.59
C LYS A 25 18.75 -4.28 -2.05
N GLU A 26 19.73 -3.38 -2.00
CA GLU A 26 19.50 -1.99 -1.59
C GLU A 26 18.68 -1.25 -2.64
N GLY A 27 17.65 -0.53 -2.19
CA GLY A 27 16.82 0.33 -3.04
C GLY A 27 15.44 -0.20 -3.39
N ASP A 28 15.17 -1.51 -3.27
CA ASP A 28 13.85 -2.11 -3.57
C ASP A 28 12.79 -1.73 -2.52
N LYS A 29 13.23 -1.34 -1.31
CA LYS A 29 12.42 -0.83 -0.19
C LYS A 29 11.20 -1.70 0.12
N LEU A 30 11.42 -3.01 0.24
CA LEU A 30 10.37 -4.02 0.40
C LEU A 30 9.49 -3.80 1.65
N LEU A 31 9.97 -3.13 2.70
CA LEU A 31 9.18 -2.71 3.86
C LEU A 31 8.52 -1.35 3.59
N ARG A 32 7.28 -1.37 3.15
CA ARG A 32 6.55 -0.24 2.55
C ARG A 32 5.78 0.64 3.55
N TYR A 33 6.40 0.98 4.69
CA TYR A 33 5.71 1.67 5.78
C TYR A 33 5.06 3.02 5.41
N LEU A 34 5.73 3.84 4.60
CA LEU A 34 5.19 5.11 4.12
C LEU A 34 4.04 4.87 3.16
N ASP A 35 4.22 3.97 2.20
CA ASP A 35 3.20 3.68 1.19
C ASP A 35 1.92 3.15 1.85
N CYS A 36 2.06 2.21 2.80
CA CYS A 36 0.95 1.73 3.62
C CYS A 36 0.25 2.84 4.40
N ALA A 37 1.01 3.78 4.99
CA ALA A 37 0.43 4.89 5.75
C ALA A 37 -0.32 5.87 4.84
N VAL A 38 0.21 6.17 3.65
CA VAL A 38 -0.43 7.03 2.66
C VAL A 38 -1.73 6.41 2.15
N ILE A 39 -1.73 5.11 1.86
CA ILE A 39 -2.95 4.40 1.41
C ILE A 39 -3.99 4.39 2.53
N ARG A 40 -3.61 4.08 3.77
CA ARG A 40 -4.55 4.13 4.91
C ARG A 40 -5.17 5.51 5.09
N HIS A 41 -4.37 6.57 5.03
CA HIS A 41 -4.86 7.96 5.10
C HIS A 41 -5.83 8.29 3.96
N LEU A 42 -5.59 7.79 2.75
CA LEU A 42 -6.53 7.96 1.64
C LEU A 42 -7.89 7.33 1.97
N HIS A 43 -7.91 6.09 2.46
CA HIS A 43 -9.15 5.42 2.83
C HIS A 43 -9.88 6.11 3.98
N GLU A 44 -9.16 6.60 5.00
CA GLU A 44 -9.75 7.38 6.09
C GLU A 44 -10.47 8.63 5.54
N ASN A 45 -9.86 9.36 4.60
CA ASN A 45 -10.52 10.52 3.97
C ASN A 45 -11.76 10.13 3.14
N ILE A 46 -11.73 8.99 2.45
CA ILE A 46 -12.89 8.49 1.69
C ILE A 46 -14.02 8.13 2.66
N GLU A 47 -13.72 7.46 3.76
CA GLU A 47 -14.68 7.11 4.81
C GLU A 47 -15.28 8.38 5.48
N ASP A 48 -14.45 9.40 5.74
CA ASP A 48 -14.89 10.70 6.23
C ASP A 48 -15.84 11.42 5.26
N GLU A 49 -15.49 11.45 3.98
CA GLU A 49 -16.31 12.08 2.94
C GLU A 49 -17.67 11.39 2.81
N VAL A 50 -17.70 10.06 2.87
CA VAL A 50 -18.94 9.27 2.85
C VAL A 50 -19.81 9.57 4.06
N ARG A 51 -19.23 9.73 5.26
CA ARG A 51 -19.98 10.15 6.45
C ARG A 51 -20.58 11.54 6.26
N GLN A 52 -19.79 12.50 5.79
CA GLN A 52 -20.25 13.88 5.56
C GLN A 52 -21.36 13.94 4.51
N ALA A 53 -21.19 13.25 3.38
CA ALA A 53 -22.19 13.19 2.32
C ALA A 53 -23.52 12.63 2.83
N LYS A 54 -23.48 11.58 3.65
CA LYS A 54 -24.66 10.99 4.28
C LYS A 54 -25.38 11.99 5.20
N GLU A 55 -24.63 12.75 6.00
CA GLU A 55 -25.17 13.77 6.90
C GLU A 55 -25.81 14.95 6.14
N SER A 56 -25.23 15.35 5.01
CA SER A 56 -25.77 16.41 4.15
C SER A 56 -26.84 15.95 3.16
N GLY A 57 -27.18 14.65 3.14
CA GLY A 57 -28.14 14.08 2.18
C GLY A 57 -27.64 14.07 0.73
N SER A 58 -26.33 14.17 0.52
CA SER A 58 -25.69 14.09 -0.79
C SER A 58 -25.07 12.72 -1.06
N LEU A 59 -24.64 12.49 -2.30
CA LEU A 59 -23.89 11.28 -2.65
C LEU A 59 -22.39 11.52 -2.45
N PRO A 60 -21.64 10.49 -2.00
CA PRO A 60 -20.20 10.59 -1.88
C PRO A 60 -19.54 10.70 -3.26
N LEU A 61 -18.46 11.46 -3.33
CA LEU A 61 -17.68 11.62 -4.56
C LEU A 61 -17.00 10.30 -4.97
N ILE A 62 -16.51 9.53 -3.99
CA ILE A 62 -15.81 8.27 -4.20
C ILE A 62 -16.49 7.19 -3.37
N GLN A 63 -16.86 6.08 -4.00
CA GLN A 63 -17.36 4.92 -3.27
C GLN A 63 -16.22 4.24 -2.49
N PRO A 64 -16.42 3.85 -1.22
CA PRO A 64 -15.45 3.07 -0.48
C PRO A 64 -15.05 1.80 -1.22
N PHE A 65 -13.75 1.52 -1.20
CA PHE A 65 -13.18 0.26 -1.65
C PHE A 65 -12.24 -0.27 -0.58
N ASP A 66 -12.03 -1.58 -0.58
CA ASP A 66 -11.19 -2.28 0.40
C ASP A 66 -10.05 -3.05 -0.24
N THR A 67 -10.01 -3.11 -1.57
CA THR A 67 -9.04 -3.89 -2.33
C THR A 67 -8.45 -3.04 -3.44
N VAL A 68 -7.13 -2.94 -3.48
CA VAL A 68 -6.40 -2.26 -4.55
C VAL A 68 -5.40 -3.20 -5.20
N ARG A 69 -5.18 -3.01 -6.49
CA ARG A 69 -4.20 -3.75 -7.29
C ARG A 69 -3.19 -2.76 -7.85
N GLY A 70 -1.89 -3.03 -7.65
CA GLY A 70 -0.80 -2.19 -8.15
C GLY A 70 0.26 -3.01 -8.89
N LEU A 71 0.88 -2.41 -9.90
CA LEU A 71 2.08 -2.95 -10.55
C LEU A 71 3.32 -2.47 -9.80
N PHE A 72 4.20 -3.40 -9.45
CA PHE A 72 5.47 -3.13 -8.78
C PHE A 72 6.59 -3.58 -9.69
N VAL A 73 7.42 -2.62 -10.09
CA VAL A 73 8.64 -2.87 -10.87
C VAL A 73 9.75 -3.15 -9.86
N GLU A 74 10.38 -4.32 -9.98
CA GLU A 74 11.45 -4.78 -9.09
C GLU A 74 12.49 -5.56 -9.91
N GLY A 75 13.75 -5.51 -9.48
CA GLY A 75 14.86 -6.19 -10.13
C GLY A 75 15.57 -5.31 -11.16
N GLU A 76 16.38 -5.95 -12.01
CA GLU A 76 17.08 -5.30 -13.12
C GLU A 76 16.31 -5.49 -14.43
N ASN A 77 16.69 -4.72 -15.45
CA ASN A 77 16.22 -4.95 -16.81
C ASN A 77 16.61 -6.36 -17.25
N VAL A 78 15.65 -7.13 -17.78
CA VAL A 78 15.89 -8.51 -18.26
C VAL A 78 16.92 -8.55 -19.40
N TYR A 79 17.12 -7.42 -20.08
CA TYR A 79 18.15 -7.22 -21.11
C TYR A 79 18.56 -5.73 -21.18
N PRO A 80 19.78 -5.41 -21.68
CA PRO A 80 20.27 -4.04 -21.75
C PRO A 80 19.31 -3.10 -22.49
N GLY A 81 18.91 -2.01 -21.84
CA GLY A 81 17.99 -1.00 -22.39
C GLY A 81 16.51 -1.42 -22.46
N GLY A 82 16.15 -2.60 -21.95
CA GLY A 82 14.76 -3.09 -21.97
C GLY A 82 13.83 -2.40 -20.98
N GLY A 83 12.51 -2.45 -21.19
CA GLY A 83 11.52 -1.95 -20.22
C GLY A 83 10.97 -3.02 -19.27
N PHE A 84 11.31 -4.29 -19.48
CA PHE A 84 10.91 -5.41 -18.62
C PHE A 84 11.93 -5.64 -17.51
N TYR A 85 11.43 -5.82 -16.30
CA TYR A 85 12.27 -6.08 -15.12
C TYR A 85 11.99 -7.46 -14.54
N GLU A 86 13.04 -8.16 -14.12
CA GLU A 86 13.01 -9.59 -13.73
C GLU A 86 11.93 -9.96 -12.72
N LYS A 87 11.61 -9.04 -11.79
CA LYS A 87 10.68 -9.29 -10.69
C LYS A 87 9.49 -8.35 -10.72
N THR A 88 9.16 -7.79 -11.89
CA THR A 88 7.91 -7.03 -12.03
C THR A 88 6.73 -7.92 -11.67
N HIS A 89 5.93 -7.51 -10.70
CA HIS A 89 4.77 -8.27 -10.25
C HIS A 89 3.60 -7.36 -9.91
N THR A 90 2.41 -7.95 -9.91
CA THR A 90 1.22 -7.28 -9.35
C THR A 90 1.17 -7.59 -7.85
N GLN A 91 0.96 -6.58 -7.02
CA GLN A 91 0.53 -6.78 -5.64
C GLN A 91 -0.94 -6.39 -5.49
N ILE A 92 -1.63 -7.10 -4.60
CA ILE A 92 -2.99 -6.79 -4.19
C ILE A 92 -2.94 -6.48 -2.70
N ALA A 93 -3.43 -5.31 -2.31
CA ALA A 93 -3.62 -4.98 -0.90
C ALA A 93 -5.11 -5.07 -0.58
N VAL A 94 -5.44 -5.93 0.39
CA VAL A 94 -6.81 -6.15 0.89
C VAL A 94 -6.88 -5.61 2.31
N ARG A 95 -7.79 -4.66 2.57
CA ARG A 95 -8.03 -4.07 3.89
C ARG A 95 -8.97 -4.90 4.75
N SER A 96 -10.02 -5.45 4.14
CA SER A 96 -11.05 -6.19 4.87
C SER A 96 -10.69 -7.66 4.95
N GLU A 97 -10.55 -8.18 6.18
CA GLU A 97 -10.36 -9.61 6.42
C GLU A 97 -11.54 -10.45 5.91
N THR A 98 -12.74 -9.87 5.78
CA THR A 98 -13.92 -10.56 5.22
C THR A 98 -13.73 -10.99 3.77
N ASN A 99 -12.79 -10.37 3.04
CA ASN A 99 -12.47 -10.72 1.67
C ASN A 99 -11.38 -11.80 1.58
N ILE A 100 -10.81 -12.22 2.72
CA ILE A 100 -9.83 -13.30 2.80
C ILE A 100 -10.59 -14.61 3.02
N ILE A 101 -10.79 -15.36 1.92
CA ILE A 101 -11.55 -16.62 1.92
C ILE A 101 -10.81 -17.74 2.69
N GLY A 102 -9.48 -17.63 2.78
CA GLY A 102 -8.67 -18.57 3.53
C GLY A 102 -7.19 -18.22 3.48
N VAL A 103 -6.42 -18.83 4.38
CA VAL A 103 -4.96 -18.71 4.43
C VAL A 103 -4.34 -20.09 4.32
N PHE A 104 -3.23 -20.20 3.59
CA PHE A 104 -2.45 -21.43 3.48
C PHE A 104 -1.12 -21.26 4.21
N ARG A 105 -0.80 -22.20 5.10
CA ARG A 105 0.50 -22.28 5.76
C ARG A 105 1.42 -23.22 4.95
N PRO A 106 2.54 -22.74 4.37
CA PRO A 106 3.47 -23.60 3.66
C PRO A 106 4.05 -24.69 4.57
N ARG A 107 4.07 -25.93 4.10
CA ARG A 107 4.50 -27.11 4.90
C ARG A 107 6.00 -27.15 5.21
N ASN A 108 6.84 -26.56 4.35
CA ASN A 108 8.31 -26.67 4.42
C ASN A 108 9.01 -25.30 4.38
N LEU A 109 8.59 -24.33 5.19
CA LEU A 109 9.44 -23.17 5.44
C LEU A 109 10.62 -23.65 6.30
N LEU A 110 11.74 -23.95 5.66
CA LEU A 110 13.01 -24.16 6.37
C LEU A 110 13.23 -22.92 7.25
N THR A 111 13.26 -23.14 8.56
CA THR A 111 13.71 -22.14 9.52
C THR A 111 15.12 -21.71 9.13
N ALA A 112 15.26 -20.46 8.68
CA ALA A 112 16.54 -19.79 8.55
C ALA A 112 17.09 -19.41 9.93
#